data_AF-A0A9D5VZ92-F1
#
_entry.id   AF-A0A9D5VZ92-F1
#
_cell.length_a   1.000
_cell.length_b   1.000
_cell.length_c   1.000
_cell.angle_alpha   90.00
_cell.angle_beta   90.00
_cell.angle_gamma   90.00
#
_symmetry.space_group_name_H-M   'P 1'
#
loop_
_entity.id
_entity.type
_entity.pdbx_description
1 polymer ?
#
loop_
_entity_poly.entity_id
_entity_poly.type
_entity_poly.pdbx_seq_one_letter_code
_entity_poly.pdbx_strand_id
1 'polypeptide(L)'
;MQTIKIVTKTISPNAVITQHGGNYEVPAEMIMEKAALVAAVPVTNRLNIMVIAPYIINDMKMLSSVKSTSMAMPEITGFGDMSLIGLYNIYSDAPIRPEQRLTGGLGLQIPTGANNVKIAGSYVHAMMQPGTGSWDPLISLNYMRAFYPLVLQINLSYL
;
A
#
# COMPACT_ATOMS: atom_id res chain seq x y z
N MET A 1 -30.64 31.44 -10.15
CA MET A 1 -29.82 30.22 -10.14
C MET A 1 -28.41 30.59 -10.54
N GLN A 2 -27.43 30.53 -9.64
CA GLN A 2 -26.02 30.81 -9.96
C GLN A 2 -25.18 29.58 -9.64
N THR A 3 -24.48 29.08 -10.65
CA THR A 3 -23.61 27.92 -10.59
C THR A 3 -22.23 28.33 -10.06
N ILE A 4 -21.82 27.77 -8.93
CA ILE A 4 -20.47 27.97 -8.38
C ILE A 4 -19.55 26.90 -9.00
N LYS A 5 -18.73 27.29 -9.98
CA LYS A 5 -17.56 26.49 -10.40
C LYS A 5 -16.39 26.82 -9.47
N ILE A 6 -16.12 25.94 -8.50
CA ILE A 6 -14.87 25.99 -7.73
C ILE A 6 -13.80 25.32 -8.58
N VAL A 7 -13.00 26.12 -9.29
CA VAL A 7 -11.81 25.64 -9.99
C VAL A 7 -10.72 25.50 -8.94
N THR A 8 -10.44 24.27 -8.49
CA THR A 8 -9.33 23.98 -7.59
C THR A 8 -8.02 24.26 -8.33
N LYS A 9 -7.35 25.37 -7.98
CA LYS A 9 -6.09 25.78 -8.59
C LYS A 9 -4.95 25.07 -7.86
N THR A 10 -4.21 24.21 -8.55
CA THR A 10 -3.00 23.58 -8.01
C THR A 10 -1.94 24.64 -7.80
N ILE A 11 -1.63 24.93 -6.54
CA ILE A 11 -0.60 25.89 -6.13
C ILE A 11 0.60 25.12 -5.59
N SER A 12 1.77 25.41 -6.15
CA SER A 12 3.05 24.84 -5.73
C SER A 12 3.42 25.30 -4.31
N PRO A 13 4.05 24.45 -3.46
CA PRO A 13 4.40 24.78 -2.07
C PRO A 13 5.11 26.13 -1.89
N ASN A 14 6.03 26.46 -2.80
CA ASN A 14 6.75 27.75 -2.80
C ASN A 14 5.82 28.97 -2.97
N ALA A 15 4.71 28.82 -3.70
CA ALA A 15 3.75 29.90 -3.89
C ALA A 15 2.92 30.15 -2.62
N VAL A 16 2.64 29.12 -1.80
CA VAL A 16 1.92 29.26 -0.52
C VAL A 16 2.78 30.02 0.49
N ILE A 17 4.06 29.65 0.58
CA ILE A 17 5.04 30.29 1.47
C ILE A 17 5.19 31.79 1.16
N THR A 18 5.28 32.13 -0.13
CA THR A 18 5.52 33.52 -0.57
C THR A 18 4.27 34.39 -0.42
N GLN A 19 3.07 33.81 -0.48
CA GLN A 19 1.82 34.58 -0.53
C GLN A 19 1.20 34.86 0.85
N HIS A 20 1.60 34.15 1.91
CA HIS A 20 0.95 34.26 3.24
C HIS A 20 1.87 34.68 4.40
N GLY A 21 3.16 34.98 4.20
CA GLY A 21 4.00 35.68 5.20
C GLY A 21 4.02 35.08 6.61
N GLY A 22 3.64 33.81 6.76
CA GLY A 22 3.51 33.09 8.03
C GLY A 22 4.43 31.87 8.04
N ASN A 23 4.67 31.34 9.24
CA ASN A 23 5.46 30.13 9.45
C ASN A 23 4.68 28.90 8.95
N TYR A 24 4.73 28.64 7.64
CA TYR A 24 4.14 27.45 7.03
C TYR A 24 5.24 26.44 6.73
N GLU A 25 5.04 25.22 7.24
CA GLU A 25 5.81 24.04 6.89
C GLU A 25 4.97 23.23 5.92
N VAL A 26 5.49 23.01 4.72
CA VAL A 26 4.78 22.27 3.69
C VAL A 26 5.60 21.02 3.35
N PRO A 27 4.99 19.82 3.37
CA PRO A 27 5.66 18.62 2.89
C PRO A 27 5.94 18.80 1.39
N ALA A 28 7.21 18.76 1.01
CA ALA A 28 7.63 18.98 -0.38
C ALA A 28 7.80 17.66 -1.14
N GLU A 29 8.29 16.63 -0.43
CA GLU A 29 8.52 15.30 -0.98
C GLU A 29 8.17 14.24 0.07
N MET A 30 7.50 13.18 -0.37
CA MET A 30 7.17 12.00 0.43
C MET A 30 7.67 10.78 -0.33
N ILE A 31 8.64 10.07 0.23
CA ILE A 31 9.20 8.85 -0.35
C ILE A 31 8.80 7.70 0.57
N MET A 32 7.97 6.80 0.03
CA MET A 32 7.55 5.60 0.73
C MET A 32 8.28 4.41 0.15
N GLU A 33 9.14 3.80 0.95
CA GLU A 33 9.78 2.53 0.66
C GLU A 33 9.07 1.40 1.41
N LYS A 34 8.85 0.29 0.73
CA LYS A 34 8.18 -0.88 1.29
C LYS A 34 8.99 -2.13 0.97
N ALA A 35 9.58 -2.73 1.99
CA ALA A 35 10.09 -4.08 1.93
C ALA A 35 8.94 -5.04 2.31
N ALA A 36 8.85 -6.20 1.68
CA ALA A 36 7.86 -7.21 2.06
C ALA A 36 8.48 -8.59 2.08
N LEU A 37 8.31 -9.29 3.21
CA LEU A 37 8.61 -10.70 3.31
C LEU A 37 7.37 -11.48 2.87
N VAL A 38 7.52 -12.29 1.82
CA VAL A 38 6.45 -13.15 1.31
C VAL A 38 6.85 -14.60 1.53
N ALA A 39 6.03 -15.34 2.28
CA ALA A 39 6.18 -16.77 2.50
C ALA A 39 4.95 -17.49 1.94
N ALA A 40 5.14 -18.47 1.06
CA ALA A 40 4.08 -19.29 0.52
C ALA A 40 4.37 -20.77 0.79
N VAL A 41 3.45 -21.46 1.45
CA VAL A 41 3.57 -22.87 1.82
C VAL A 41 2.41 -23.66 1.18
N PRO A 42 2.70 -24.65 0.30
CA PRO A 42 1.70 -25.57 -0.18
C PRO A 42 1.30 -26.53 0.95
N VAL A 43 0.11 -26.37 1.51
CA VAL A 43 -0.41 -27.27 2.55
C VAL A 43 -0.93 -28.57 1.92
N THR A 44 -1.50 -28.47 0.73
CA THR A 44 -1.92 -29.62 -0.08
C THR A 44 -1.69 -29.33 -1.56
N ASN A 45 -1.89 -30.34 -2.43
CA ASN A 45 -1.79 -30.17 -3.89
C ASN A 45 -2.76 -29.13 -4.48
N ARG A 46 -3.76 -28.68 -3.71
CA ARG A 46 -4.74 -27.69 -4.14
C ARG A 46 -4.77 -26.44 -3.27
N LEU A 47 -4.25 -26.47 -2.05
CA LEU A 47 -4.28 -25.33 -1.12
C LEU A 47 -2.86 -24.83 -0.84
N ASN A 48 -2.63 -23.55 -1.09
CA ASN A 48 -1.43 -22.82 -0.71
C ASN A 48 -1.80 -21.76 0.31
N ILE A 49 -1.02 -21.66 1.38
CA ILE A 49 -1.15 -20.57 2.36
C ILE A 49 -0.02 -19.59 2.10
N MET A 50 -0.36 -18.32 1.97
CA MET A 50 0.58 -17.23 1.73
C MET A 50 0.49 -16.22 2.87
N VAL A 51 1.63 -15.85 3.41
CA VAL A 51 1.79 -14.80 4.43
C VAL A 51 2.64 -13.70 3.84
N ILE A 52 2.17 -12.46 3.97
CA ILE A 52 2.88 -11.26 3.55
C ILE A 52 3.10 -10.39 4.79
N ALA A 53 4.36 -10.13 5.13
CA ALA A 53 4.73 -9.24 6.21
C ALA A 53 5.48 -8.02 5.63
N PRO A 54 4.82 -6.85 5.50
CA PRO A 54 5.46 -5.65 5.01
C PRO A 54 6.20 -4.90 6.11
N TYR A 55 7.34 -4.33 5.75
CA TYR A 55 8.10 -3.36 6.52
C TYR A 55 8.16 -2.06 5.72
N ILE A 56 7.61 -0.99 6.30
CA ILE A 56 7.46 0.31 5.65
C ILE A 56 8.49 1.27 6.23
N ILE A 57 9.19 1.96 5.33
CA ILE A 57 10.13 3.02 5.62
C ILE A 57 9.59 4.26 4.91
N ASN A 58 9.17 5.27 5.67
CA ASN A 58 8.59 6.49 5.10
C ASN A 58 9.49 7.68 5.46
N ASP A 59 10.07 8.29 4.42
CA ASP A 59 10.89 9.48 4.53
C ASP A 59 10.08 10.68 4.03
N MET A 60 10.05 11.75 4.83
CA MET A 60 9.32 12.98 4.50
C MET A 60 10.23 14.19 4.68
N LYS A 61 10.49 14.88 3.57
CA LYS A 61 11.23 16.13 3.56
C LYS A 61 10.25 17.30 3.64
N MET A 62 10.35 18.10 4.69
CA MET A 62 9.57 19.32 4.83
C MET A 62 10.40 20.54 4.41
N LEU A 63 9.76 21.45 3.69
CA LEU A 63 10.30 22.79 3.42
C LEU A 63 9.62 23.78 4.38
N SER A 64 10.43 24.50 5.15
CA SER A 64 9.97 25.55 6.07
C SER A 64 10.31 26.94 5.53
N SER A 65 9.39 27.88 5.68
CA SER A 65 9.52 29.29 5.26
C SER A 65 10.57 30.08 6.06
N VAL A 66 10.91 29.64 7.28
CA VAL A 66 11.84 30.36 8.16
C VAL A 66 13.27 29.96 7.83
N LYS A 67 13.85 30.65 6.83
CA LYS A 67 15.24 30.48 6.37
C LYS A 67 15.44 29.12 5.72
N SER A 68 15.94 29.10 4.49
CA SER A 68 16.23 27.93 3.63
C SER A 68 16.99 26.79 4.33
N THR A 69 16.32 26.10 5.24
CA THR A 69 16.84 25.04 6.11
C THR A 69 15.85 23.91 5.93
N SER A 70 16.24 22.92 5.13
CA SER A 70 15.48 21.68 4.98
C SER A 70 15.44 21.01 6.34
N MET A 71 14.26 20.94 6.96
CA MET A 71 14.05 20.18 8.17
C MET A 71 13.54 18.81 7.71
N ALA A 72 14.42 17.80 7.78
CA ALA A 72 14.01 16.42 7.58
C ALA A 72 13.22 15.98 8.81
N MET A 73 11.99 15.50 8.61
CA MET A 73 11.25 14.85 9.69
C MET A 73 11.92 13.52 10.03
N PRO A 74 11.89 13.06 11.29
CA PRO A 74 12.43 11.76 11.64
C PRO A 74 11.74 10.65 10.82
N GLU A 75 12.57 9.77 10.26
CA GLU A 75 12.16 8.60 9.47
C GLU A 75 11.15 7.75 10.24
N ILE A 76 10.00 7.47 9.63
CA ILE A 76 9.01 6.57 10.22
C ILE A 76 9.23 5.18 9.65
N THR A 77 9.88 4.33 10.43
CA THR A 77 10.09 2.92 10.12
C THR A 77 9.18 2.04 10.96
N GLY A 78 8.48 1.08 10.37
CA GLY A 78 7.64 0.17 11.12
C GLY A 78 7.17 -1.03 10.32
N PHE A 79 6.79 -2.09 11.04
CA PHE A 79 6.01 -3.17 10.45
C PHE A 79 4.63 -2.63 10.06
N GLY A 80 4.20 -2.97 8.85
CA GLY A 80 2.83 -2.76 8.43
C GLY A 80 1.95 -3.95 8.79
N ASP A 81 0.73 -3.92 8.27
CA ASP A 81 -0.23 -4.99 8.51
C ASP A 81 0.14 -6.25 7.74
N MET A 82 0.12 -7.38 8.43
CA MET A 82 0.38 -8.68 7.84
C MET A 82 -0.85 -9.16 7.08
N SER A 83 -0.67 -9.74 5.90
CA SER A 83 -1.74 -10.38 5.15
C SER A 83 -1.59 -11.90 5.19
N LEU A 84 -2.67 -12.60 5.53
CA LEU A 84 -2.77 -14.05 5.44
C LEU A 84 -3.75 -14.40 4.32
N ILE A 85 -3.31 -15.13 3.29
CA ILE A 85 -4.11 -15.46 2.12
C ILE A 85 -4.06 -16.97 1.88
N GLY A 86 -5.21 -17.63 1.91
CA GLY A 86 -5.39 -19.00 1.43
C GLY A 86 -5.76 -19.01 -0.05
N LEU A 87 -4.89 -19.58 -0.88
CA LEU A 87 -5.06 -19.76 -2.31
C LEU A 87 -5.46 -21.20 -2.62
N TYR A 88 -6.68 -21.39 -3.08
CA TYR A 88 -7.24 -22.68 -3.47
C TYR A 88 -7.31 -22.83 -4.98
N ASN A 89 -6.69 -23.88 -5.51
CA ASN A 89 -6.76 -24.26 -6.91
C ASN A 89 -8.12 -24.91 -7.18
N ILE A 90 -9.04 -24.11 -7.70
CA ILE A 90 -10.42 -24.52 -8.02
C ILE A 90 -10.41 -25.48 -9.20
N TYR A 91 -9.65 -25.16 -10.24
CA TYR A 91 -9.57 -25.96 -11.45
C TYR A 91 -8.16 -25.91 -12.05
N SER A 92 -7.68 -27.07 -12.45
CA SER A 92 -6.43 -27.26 -13.17
C SER A 92 -6.66 -28.41 -14.14
N ASP A 93 -6.40 -28.19 -15.42
CA ASP A 93 -6.52 -29.22 -16.46
C ASP A 93 -5.45 -30.30 -16.34
N ALA A 94 -4.23 -29.93 -15.93
CA ALA A 94 -3.15 -30.85 -15.65
C ALA A 94 -2.49 -30.57 -14.28
N PRO A 95 -1.98 -31.62 -13.59
CA PRO A 95 -1.19 -31.45 -12.37
C PRO A 95 0.21 -30.86 -12.65
N ILE A 96 0.76 -31.10 -13.84
CA ILE A 96 2.08 -30.62 -14.28
C ILE A 96 1.89 -29.88 -15.60
N ARG A 97 2.27 -28.59 -15.65
CA ARG A 97 2.11 -27.68 -16.80
C ARG A 97 0.66 -27.54 -17.28
N PRO A 98 -0.25 -27.03 -16.43
CA PRO A 98 -1.63 -26.77 -16.83
C PRO A 98 -1.70 -25.71 -17.94
N GLU A 99 -2.48 -25.99 -18.99
CA GLU A 99 -2.87 -24.97 -19.97
C GLU A 99 -3.99 -24.09 -19.42
N GLN A 100 -4.77 -24.57 -18.46
CA GLN A 100 -5.85 -23.82 -17.84
C GLN A 100 -5.82 -23.99 -16.33
N ARG A 101 -5.73 -22.87 -15.60
CA ARG A 101 -5.75 -22.87 -14.14
C ARG A 101 -6.64 -21.77 -13.60
N LEU A 102 -7.55 -22.12 -12.71
CA LEU A 102 -8.39 -21.21 -11.94
C LEU A 102 -8.06 -21.35 -10.46
N THR A 103 -7.56 -20.28 -9.86
CA THR A 103 -7.23 -20.20 -8.44
C THR A 103 -8.10 -19.15 -7.77
N GLY A 104 -8.83 -19.53 -6.74
CA GLY A 104 -9.53 -18.61 -5.85
C GLY A 104 -8.66 -18.33 -4.63
N GLY A 105 -8.63 -17.09 -4.18
CA GLY A 105 -7.94 -16.69 -2.97
C GLY A 105 -8.89 -16.02 -2.00
N LEU A 106 -8.81 -16.41 -0.74
CA LEU A 106 -9.45 -15.72 0.37
C LEU A 106 -8.37 -15.39 1.39
N GLY A 107 -8.36 -14.15 1.85
CA GLY A 107 -7.38 -13.71 2.81
C GLY A 107 -7.94 -12.64 3.72
N LEU A 108 -7.08 -12.22 4.63
CA LEU A 108 -7.41 -11.26 5.64
C LEU A 108 -6.14 -10.51 6.01
N GLN A 109 -6.23 -9.19 6.00
CA GLN A 109 -5.22 -8.33 6.54
C GLN A 109 -5.43 -8.24 8.05
N ILE A 110 -4.36 -8.47 8.81
CA ILE A 110 -4.33 -8.51 10.25
C ILE A 110 -3.63 -7.23 10.72
N PRO A 111 -4.22 -6.44 11.63
CA PRO A 111 -3.69 -5.16 12.10
C PRO A 111 -2.52 -5.37 13.06
N THR A 112 -1.41 -5.89 12.55
CA THR A 112 -0.14 -6.04 13.27
C THR A 112 0.74 -4.81 13.15
N GLY A 113 0.43 -3.90 12.22
CA GLY A 113 1.20 -2.68 12.03
C GLY A 113 0.94 -1.66 13.13
N ALA A 114 1.97 -0.89 13.48
CA ALA A 114 1.84 0.17 14.48
C ALA A 114 1.01 1.33 13.91
N ASN A 115 -0.14 1.64 14.53
CA ASN A 115 -0.99 2.78 14.17
C ASN A 115 -0.71 4.03 15.05
N ASN A 116 -0.06 3.87 16.21
CA ASN A 116 0.08 4.95 17.20
C ASN A 116 1.39 5.78 17.09
N VAL A 117 1.90 6.00 15.88
CA VAL A 117 3.13 6.81 15.71
C VAL A 117 2.82 8.29 16.00
N LYS A 118 3.57 8.89 16.92
CA LYS A 118 3.46 10.31 17.28
C LYS A 118 4.76 11.01 16.97
N ILE A 119 4.70 12.16 16.30
CA ILE A 119 5.84 13.07 16.15
C ILE A 119 5.50 14.37 16.87
N ALA A 120 6.40 14.83 17.75
CA ALA A 120 6.24 16.06 18.53
C ALA A 120 4.92 16.18 19.32
N GLY A 121 4.39 15.06 19.83
CA GLY A 121 3.18 15.02 20.67
C GLY A 121 1.86 14.96 19.90
N SER A 122 1.89 15.08 18.57
CA SER A 122 0.72 14.94 17.69
C SER A 122 0.78 13.63 16.89
N TYR A 123 -0.38 13.04 16.60
CA TYR A 123 -0.46 11.88 15.70
C TYR A 123 0.02 12.28 14.31
N VAL A 124 0.88 11.47 13.69
CA VAL A 124 1.25 11.68 12.29
C VAL A 124 0.03 11.44 11.39
N HIS A 125 -0.01 12.14 10.26
CA HIS A 125 -1.06 11.93 9.26
C HIS A 125 -1.22 10.45 8.93
N ALA A 126 -2.47 10.00 8.73
CA ALA A 126 -2.79 8.59 8.46
C ALA A 126 -2.00 7.98 7.29
N MET A 127 -1.64 8.78 6.28
CA MET A 127 -0.81 8.37 5.14
C MET A 127 0.65 8.02 5.51
N MET A 128 1.10 8.42 6.72
CA MET A 128 2.42 8.11 7.25
C MET A 128 2.42 6.98 8.28
N GLN A 129 1.25 6.44 8.62
CA GLN A 129 1.14 5.37 9.60
C GLN A 129 1.43 4.01 8.94
N PRO A 130 2.30 3.17 9.53
CA PRO A 130 2.64 1.86 8.97
C PRO A 130 1.47 0.87 8.92
N GLY A 131 0.54 0.92 9.88
CA GLY A 131 -0.63 0.03 9.94
C GLY A 131 -1.95 0.77 9.77
N THR A 132 -2.95 0.12 9.15
CA THR A 132 -4.31 0.64 9.02
C THR A 132 -5.10 0.48 10.31
N GLY A 133 -4.75 -0.51 11.14
CA GLY A 133 -5.47 -0.85 12.37
C GLY A 133 -6.80 -1.59 12.14
N SER A 134 -7.09 -1.97 10.90
CA SER A 134 -8.34 -2.64 10.50
C SER A 134 -8.11 -4.07 10.02
N TRP A 135 -9.16 -4.88 10.12
CA TRP A 135 -9.20 -6.21 9.52
C TRP A 135 -9.86 -6.11 8.15
N ASP A 136 -9.04 -6.20 7.09
CA ASP A 136 -9.53 -6.01 5.72
C ASP A 136 -9.63 -7.37 5.00
N PRO A 137 -10.83 -7.80 4.57
CA PRO A 137 -11.02 -9.07 3.89
C PRO A 137 -10.50 -8.99 2.45
N LEU A 138 -9.69 -9.97 2.06
CA LEU A 138 -9.11 -10.07 0.74
C LEU A 138 -9.81 -11.18 -0.04
N ILE A 139 -10.34 -10.86 -1.21
CA ILE A 139 -10.88 -11.86 -2.13
C ILE A 139 -10.13 -11.73 -3.44
N SER A 140 -9.69 -12.85 -4.00
CA SER A 140 -9.05 -12.86 -5.32
C SER A 140 -9.50 -14.05 -6.15
N LEU A 141 -9.49 -13.86 -7.46
CA LEU A 141 -9.73 -14.89 -8.45
C LEU A 141 -8.71 -14.71 -9.56
N ASN A 142 -7.98 -15.78 -9.87
CA ASN A 142 -6.98 -15.79 -10.90
C ASN A 142 -7.29 -16.88 -11.92
N TYR A 143 -7.43 -16.49 -13.18
CA TYR A 143 -7.53 -17.41 -14.30
C TYR A 143 -6.30 -17.28 -15.18
N MET A 144 -5.64 -18.40 -15.46
CA MET A 144 -4.50 -18.49 -16.34
C MET A 144 -4.85 -19.43 -17.49
N ARG A 145 -4.52 -19.00 -18.71
CA ARG A 145 -4.59 -19.83 -19.90
C ARG A 145 -3.30 -19.74 -20.73
N ALA A 146 -2.64 -20.86 -20.96
CA ALA A 146 -1.47 -20.95 -21.82
C ALA A 146 -1.89 -21.34 -23.25
N PHE A 147 -1.42 -20.56 -24.23
CA PHE A 147 -1.49 -20.82 -25.66
C PHE A 147 -0.06 -20.83 -26.18
N TYR A 148 0.67 -21.93 -26.04
CA TYR A 148 2.13 -21.94 -26.31
C TYR A 148 2.48 -21.26 -27.65
N PRO A 149 3.35 -20.23 -27.66
CA PRO A 149 4.21 -19.74 -26.56
C PRO A 149 3.61 -18.61 -25.67
N LEU A 150 2.40 -18.13 -25.93
CA LEU A 150 1.72 -17.07 -25.19
C LEU A 150 1.09 -17.60 -23.89
N VAL A 151 1.12 -16.81 -22.81
CA VAL A 151 0.35 -17.08 -21.59
C VAL A 151 -0.51 -15.87 -21.27
N LEU A 152 -1.81 -16.08 -21.13
CA LEU A 152 -2.76 -15.06 -20.68
C LEU A 152 -3.11 -15.32 -19.23
N GLN A 153 -3.09 -14.25 -18.42
CA GLN A 153 -3.48 -14.32 -17.02
C GLN A 153 -4.40 -13.14 -16.70
N ILE A 154 -5.51 -13.45 -16.06
CA ILE A 154 -6.49 -12.49 -15.56
C ILE A 154 -6.51 -12.62 -14.04
N ASN A 155 -6.34 -11.51 -13.35
CA ASN A 155 -6.47 -11.43 -11.90
C ASN A 155 -7.58 -10.44 -11.57
N LEU A 156 -8.51 -10.88 -10.74
CA LEU A 156 -9.53 -10.05 -10.11
C LEU A 156 -9.28 -10.09 -8.61
N SER A 157 -9.24 -8.94 -7.96
CA SER A 157 -9.08 -8.85 -6.52
C SER A 157 -9.95 -7.76 -5.93
N TYR A 158 -10.46 -7.99 -4.72
CA TYR A 158 -11.19 -7.03 -3.90
C TYR A 158 -10.49 -6.93 -2.53
N LEU A 159 -10.38 -5.70 -2.04
CA LEU A 159 -9.72 -5.27 -0.80
C LEU A 159 -10.76 -4.57 0.07
#